data_AF-A0A3N5QFD8-F1
#
_entry.id   AF-A0A3N5QFD8-F1
#
_cell.length_a   1.000
_cell.length_b   1.000
_cell.length_c   1.000
_cell.angle_alpha   90.00
_cell.angle_beta   90.00
_cell.angle_gamma   90.00
#
_symmetry.space_group_name_H-M   'P 1'
#
loop_
_entity.id
_entity.type
_entity.pdbx_description
1 polymer ?
#
loop_
_entity_poly.entity_id
_entity_poly.type
_entity_poly.pdbx_seq_one_letter_code
_entity_poly.pdbx_strand_id
1 'polypeptide(L)'
;MSFNSHSTLIHRHSIVKSKQPGCRNLKYTGIKFLHTLIILFYLFQVSGCEQSNYIEQDKLVLVYTDLLIAQDTTSTSDINPDSLRNSILNRHGVTEDAYEQTLNYYNEEEGRWDDFFNKVTAHIESLKEKAD
;
A
#
# COMPACT_ATOMS: atom_id res chain seq x y z
N MET A 1 44.58 83.39 36.17
CA MET A 1 46.02 83.68 36.39
C MET A 1 46.58 82.59 37.29
N SER A 2 47.80 82.16 37.02
CA SER A 2 48.55 81.04 37.62
C SER A 2 48.28 79.63 37.08
N PHE A 3 49.12 79.29 36.11
CA PHE A 3 49.69 77.97 35.88
C PHE A 3 50.29 77.37 37.17
N ASN A 4 50.24 76.04 37.26
CA ASN A 4 51.26 75.16 37.81
C ASN A 4 50.92 73.74 37.34
N SER A 5 51.81 72.78 37.15
CA SER A 5 53.19 72.69 36.66
C SER A 5 53.47 71.17 36.66
N HIS A 6 54.14 70.67 35.63
CA HIS A 6 54.92 69.42 35.56
C HIS A 6 54.31 68.08 36.04
N SER A 7 54.10 67.12 35.14
CA SER A 7 55.11 66.17 34.61
C SER A 7 55.30 64.96 35.53
N THR A 8 54.84 63.77 35.12
CA THR A 8 55.74 62.67 34.77
C THR A 8 54.97 61.45 34.26
N LEU A 9 55.54 60.98 33.16
CA LEU A 9 55.28 59.82 32.34
C LEU A 9 55.81 58.56 33.05
N ILE A 10 54.98 57.55 33.34
CA ILE A 10 55.44 56.15 33.36
C ILE A 10 54.40 55.22 32.72
N HIS A 11 54.90 54.65 31.63
CA HIS A 11 54.41 53.55 30.82
C HIS A 11 54.21 52.26 31.65
N ARG A 12 53.02 51.66 31.65
CA ARG A 12 52.84 50.21 31.83
C ARG A 12 51.68 49.71 30.98
N HIS A 13 52.02 49.28 29.77
CA HIS A 13 51.19 48.38 28.98
C HIS A 13 51.18 47.01 29.66
N SER A 14 50.10 46.70 30.38
CA SER A 14 49.81 45.33 30.79
C SER A 14 49.13 44.61 29.63
N ILE A 15 49.87 43.71 29.00
CA ILE A 15 49.40 42.77 27.99
C ILE A 15 48.43 41.80 28.68
N VAL A 16 47.12 42.00 28.48
CA VAL A 16 46.11 41.01 28.83
C VAL A 16 46.02 40.01 27.67
N LYS A 17 46.66 38.84 27.83
CA LYS A 17 46.40 37.66 26.99
C LYS A 17 45.03 37.09 27.40
N SER A 18 43.98 37.47 26.68
CA SER A 18 42.69 36.79 26.80
C SER A 18 42.78 35.41 26.14
N LYS A 19 42.62 34.39 26.97
CA LYS A 19 42.59 32.97 26.66
C LYS A 19 41.23 32.67 26.02
N GLN A 20 41.17 32.40 24.72
CA GLN A 20 40.02 31.72 24.12
C GLN A 20 40.13 30.21 24.35
N PRO A 21 39.09 29.58 24.91
CA PRO A 21 38.74 28.25 24.45
C PRO A 21 37.22 28.11 24.31
N GLY A 22 36.78 27.70 23.12
CA GLY A 22 35.37 27.44 22.88
C GLY A 22 35.13 26.90 21.48
N CYS A 23 35.90 25.88 21.08
CA CYS A 23 35.63 25.15 19.85
C CYS A 23 34.23 24.53 19.93
N ARG A 24 33.36 24.93 19.00
CA ARG A 24 32.07 24.30 18.72
C ARG A 24 32.30 22.84 18.32
N ASN A 25 32.00 21.90 19.20
CA ASN A 25 31.80 20.51 18.83
C ASN A 25 30.33 20.32 18.44
N LEU A 26 29.98 20.68 17.21
CA LEU A 26 28.73 20.19 16.63
C LEU A 26 28.92 18.69 16.42
N LYS A 27 28.13 17.89 17.15
CA LYS A 27 28.16 16.42 17.15
C LYS A 27 27.95 15.88 15.72
N TYR A 28 29.05 15.69 15.00
CA TYR A 28 29.08 15.16 13.63
C TYR A 28 28.68 13.68 13.54
N THR A 29 28.46 13.02 14.68
CA THR A 29 28.10 11.60 14.80
C THR A 29 26.60 11.31 14.68
N GLY A 30 25.72 12.29 14.92
CA GLY A 30 24.27 12.08 14.84
C GLY A 30 23.71 12.06 13.40
N ILE A 31 24.35 12.82 12.50
CA ILE A 31 23.88 13.00 11.11
C ILE A 31 24.04 11.72 10.29
N LYS A 32 25.12 10.95 10.52
CA LYS A 32 25.34 9.67 9.82
C LYS A 32 24.33 8.61 10.23
N PHE A 33 23.96 8.57 11.51
CA PHE A 33 22.94 7.65 12.01
C PHE A 33 21.55 7.97 11.44
N LEU A 34 21.21 9.27 11.36
CA LEU A 34 19.95 9.73 10.77
C LEU A 34 19.87 9.40 9.27
N HIS A 35 20.96 9.59 8.52
CA HIS A 35 21.00 9.23 7.09
C HIS A 35 20.85 7.72 6.88
N THR A 36 21.50 6.89 7.69
CA THR A 36 21.34 5.43 7.62
C THR A 36 19.89 5.00 7.88
N LEU A 37 19.21 5.62 8.85
CA LEU A 37 17.80 5.33 9.14
C LEU A 37 16.85 5.79 8.01
N ILE A 38 17.12 6.94 7.38
CA ILE A 38 16.32 7.43 6.25
C ILE A 38 16.47 6.50 5.04
N ILE A 39 17.68 6.02 4.76
CA ILE A 39 17.93 5.07 3.65
C ILE A 39 17.23 3.74 3.94
N LEU A 40 17.30 3.23 5.17
CA LEU A 40 16.61 2.00 5.58
C LEU A 40 15.09 2.12 5.46
N PHE A 41 14.53 3.28 5.86
CA PHE A 41 13.11 3.57 5.71
C PHE A 41 12.69 3.63 4.25
N TYR A 42 13.51 4.23 3.38
CA TYR A 42 13.23 4.31 1.94
C TYR A 42 13.27 2.94 1.25
N LEU A 43 14.19 2.05 1.69
CA LEU A 43 14.26 0.67 1.21
C LEU A 43 13.12 -0.22 1.71
N PHE A 44 12.46 0.14 2.82
CA PHE A 44 11.32 -0.60 3.35
C PHE A 44 10.01 -0.30 2.61
N GLN A 45 9.91 0.84 1.90
CA GLN A 45 8.69 1.24 1.19
C GLN A 45 8.47 0.51 -0.14
N VAL A 46 9.37 -0.38 -0.57
CA VAL A 46 9.29 -1.05 -1.88
C VAL A 46 8.64 -2.44 -1.84
N SER A 47 8.08 -2.88 -0.71
CA SER A 47 7.42 -4.19 -0.58
C SER A 47 5.92 -4.21 -0.92
N GLY A 48 5.37 -3.12 -1.46
CA GLY A 48 3.96 -3.03 -1.89
C GLY A 48 3.80 -3.22 -3.39
N CYS A 49 4.12 -4.40 -3.93
CA CYS A 49 3.58 -4.79 -5.23
C CYS A 49 2.12 -5.18 -4.97
N GLU A 50 1.21 -4.23 -5.14
CA GLU A 50 -0.23 -4.46 -5.10
C GLU A 50 -0.60 -5.28 -6.34
N GLN A 51 -0.35 -6.58 -6.28
CA GLN A 51 -0.91 -7.53 -7.23
C GLN A 51 -2.41 -7.50 -6.92
N SER A 52 -3.16 -6.71 -7.69
CA SER A 52 -4.60 -6.56 -7.54
C SER A 52 -5.22 -7.96 -7.48
N ASN A 53 -5.74 -8.34 -6.31
CA ASN A 53 -6.16 -9.71 -6.01
C ASN A 53 -7.58 -10.00 -6.57
N TYR A 54 -7.91 -9.35 -7.69
CA TYR A 54 -9.19 -9.45 -8.36
C TYR A 54 -9.13 -10.56 -9.41
N ILE A 55 -10.25 -11.26 -9.55
CA ILE A 55 -10.44 -12.28 -10.57
C ILE A 55 -10.62 -11.59 -11.91
N GLU A 56 -9.86 -11.99 -12.93
CA GLU A 56 -10.07 -11.53 -14.30
C GLU A 56 -11.52 -11.79 -14.73
N GLN A 57 -12.15 -10.82 -15.38
CA GLN A 57 -13.58 -10.87 -15.70
C GLN A 57 -14.01 -12.15 -16.43
N ASP A 58 -13.24 -12.62 -17.41
CA ASP A 58 -13.59 -13.84 -18.16
C ASP A 58 -13.54 -15.08 -17.25
N LYS A 59 -12.63 -15.13 -16.28
CA LYS A 59 -12.59 -16.18 -15.25
C LYS A 59 -13.75 -16.03 -14.27
N LEU A 60 -14.12 -14.81 -13.90
CA LEU A 60 -15.27 -14.54 -13.04
C LEU A 60 -16.58 -15.00 -13.72
N VAL A 61 -16.72 -14.80 -15.03
CA VAL A 61 -17.86 -15.27 -15.82
C VAL A 61 -18.01 -16.79 -15.68
N LEU A 62 -16.93 -17.56 -15.84
CA LEU A 62 -16.95 -19.02 -15.68
C LEU A 62 -17.36 -19.43 -14.27
N VAL A 63 -16.77 -18.82 -13.25
CA VAL A 63 -17.07 -19.10 -11.84
C VAL A 63 -18.53 -18.80 -11.53
N TYR A 64 -19.01 -17.63 -11.93
CA TYR A 64 -20.37 -17.18 -11.65
C TYR A 64 -21.42 -18.02 -12.36
N THR A 65 -21.20 -18.36 -13.64
CA THR A 65 -22.09 -19.25 -14.38
C THR A 65 -22.15 -20.65 -13.77
N ASP A 66 -21.02 -21.20 -13.34
CA ASP A 66 -20.99 -22.49 -12.63
C ASP A 66 -21.76 -22.43 -11.32
N LEU A 67 -21.60 -21.36 -10.54
CA LEU A 67 -22.35 -21.13 -9.30
C LEU A 67 -23.85 -21.06 -9.58
N LEU A 68 -24.27 -20.32 -10.61
CA LEU A 68 -25.66 -20.15 -11.00
C LEU A 68 -26.29 -21.49 -11.41
N ILE A 69 -25.63 -22.24 -12.30
CA ILE A 69 -26.10 -23.56 -12.76
C ILE A 69 -26.15 -24.55 -11.59
N ALA A 70 -25.14 -24.54 -10.72
CA ALA A 70 -25.12 -25.42 -9.56
C ALA A 70 -26.25 -25.09 -8.58
N GLN A 71 -26.54 -23.81 -8.33
CA GLN A 71 -27.66 -23.40 -7.47
C GLN A 71 -29.00 -23.82 -8.07
N ASP A 72 -29.19 -23.63 -9.37
CA ASP A 72 -30.41 -24.02 -10.06
C ASP A 72 -30.63 -25.55 -10.01
N THR A 73 -29.57 -26.33 -10.24
CA THR A 73 -29.62 -27.80 -10.23
C THR A 73 -29.71 -28.43 -8.83
N THR A 74 -29.19 -27.76 -7.79
CA THR A 74 -29.17 -28.28 -6.41
C THR A 74 -30.31 -27.77 -5.53
N SER A 75 -31.14 -26.87 -6.05
CA SER A 75 -32.33 -26.31 -5.37
C SER A 75 -33.31 -27.35 -4.80
N THR A 76 -33.23 -28.61 -5.25
CA THR A 76 -34.02 -29.75 -4.77
C THR A 76 -33.24 -30.75 -3.90
N SER A 77 -32.00 -30.46 -3.51
CA SER A 77 -31.11 -31.37 -2.78
C SER A 77 -30.67 -30.78 -1.44
N ASP A 78 -30.47 -31.63 -0.42
CA ASP A 78 -30.00 -31.23 0.93
C ASP A 78 -28.51 -30.85 0.98
N ILE A 79 -27.96 -30.33 -0.12
CA ILE A 79 -26.55 -29.93 -0.20
C ILE A 79 -26.38 -28.59 0.51
N ASN A 80 -25.41 -28.52 1.42
CA ASN A 80 -25.05 -27.26 2.07
C ASN A 80 -24.54 -26.23 1.01
N PRO A 81 -25.19 -25.06 0.87
CA PRO A 81 -24.82 -24.02 -0.09
C PRO A 81 -23.36 -23.56 0.03
N ASP A 82 -22.82 -23.48 1.25
CA ASP A 82 -21.44 -23.03 1.49
C ASP A 82 -20.43 -24.07 1.02
N SER A 83 -20.75 -25.35 1.18
CA SER A 83 -19.93 -26.46 0.66
C SER A 83 -19.92 -26.46 -0.86
N LEU A 84 -21.07 -26.22 -1.48
CA LEU A 84 -21.21 -26.13 -2.92
C LEU A 84 -20.40 -24.96 -3.49
N ARG A 85 -20.55 -23.76 -2.90
CA ARG A 85 -19.79 -22.57 -3.28
C ARG A 85 -18.29 -22.82 -3.20
N ASN A 86 -17.80 -23.30 -2.05
CA ASN A 86 -16.37 -23.58 -1.84
C ASN A 86 -15.83 -24.60 -2.84
N SER A 87 -16.61 -25.65 -3.13
CA SER A 87 -16.24 -26.66 -4.13
C SER A 87 -16.04 -26.01 -5.51
N ILE A 88 -16.98 -25.16 -5.94
CA ILE A 88 -16.93 -24.49 -7.25
C ILE A 88 -15.76 -23.52 -7.32
N LEU A 89 -15.56 -22.66 -6.32
CA LEU A 89 -14.42 -21.75 -6.28
C LEU A 89 -13.08 -22.50 -6.37
N ASN A 90 -12.94 -23.61 -5.63
CA ASN A 90 -11.76 -24.46 -5.69
C ASN A 90 -11.52 -25.09 -7.07
N ARG A 91 -12.58 -25.51 -7.79
CA ARG A 91 -12.44 -26.04 -9.17
C ARG A 91 -11.84 -25.02 -10.12
N HIS A 92 -12.12 -23.74 -9.89
CA HIS A 92 -11.59 -22.62 -10.69
C HIS A 92 -10.27 -22.06 -10.14
N GLY A 93 -9.73 -22.62 -9.05
CA GLY A 93 -8.53 -22.10 -8.38
C GLY A 93 -8.72 -20.65 -7.92
N VAL A 94 -9.90 -20.36 -7.36
CA VAL A 94 -10.28 -19.07 -6.80
C VAL A 94 -10.42 -19.21 -5.29
N THR A 95 -9.87 -18.27 -4.54
CA THR A 95 -10.07 -18.19 -3.09
C THR A 95 -11.34 -17.41 -2.77
N GLU A 96 -11.96 -17.70 -1.63
CA GLU A 96 -13.13 -16.95 -1.16
C GLU A 96 -12.83 -15.45 -1.05
N ASP A 97 -11.67 -15.11 -0.49
CA ASP A 97 -11.20 -13.72 -0.35
C ASP A 97 -11.07 -12.99 -1.69
N ALA A 98 -10.47 -13.63 -2.71
CA ALA A 98 -10.37 -13.02 -4.05
C ALA A 98 -11.75 -12.85 -4.69
N TYR A 99 -12.66 -13.80 -4.47
CA TYR A 99 -14.04 -13.69 -4.97
C TYR A 99 -14.80 -12.54 -4.30
N GLU A 100 -14.75 -12.44 -2.97
CA GLU A 100 -15.38 -11.34 -2.23
C GLU A 100 -14.80 -9.98 -2.59
N GLN A 101 -13.46 -9.86 -2.70
CA GLN A 101 -12.81 -8.63 -3.14
C GLN A 101 -13.23 -8.24 -4.55
N THR A 102 -13.37 -9.21 -5.45
CA THR A 102 -13.85 -8.98 -6.81
C THR A 102 -15.29 -8.49 -6.79
N LEU A 103 -16.19 -9.12 -6.04
CA LEU A 103 -17.58 -8.65 -5.93
C LEU A 103 -17.66 -7.23 -5.37
N ASN A 104 -16.85 -6.92 -4.35
CA ASN A 104 -16.76 -5.56 -3.81
C ASN A 104 -16.29 -4.56 -4.87
N TYR A 105 -15.27 -4.91 -5.66
CA TYR A 105 -14.82 -4.10 -6.80
C TYR A 105 -15.96 -3.87 -7.82
N TYR A 106 -16.75 -4.88 -8.15
CA TYR A 106 -17.89 -4.68 -9.07
C TYR A 106 -19.01 -3.83 -8.44
N ASN A 107 -19.22 -3.92 -7.12
CA ASN A 107 -20.25 -3.15 -6.40
C ASN A 107 -19.93 -1.66 -6.25
N GLU A 108 -18.68 -1.23 -6.44
CA GLU A 108 -18.29 0.18 -6.36
C GLU A 108 -18.88 1.04 -7.49
N GLU A 109 -19.13 0.45 -8.65
CA GLU A 109 -19.54 1.18 -9.84
C GLU A 109 -20.55 0.35 -10.65
N GLU A 110 -21.79 0.84 -10.71
CA GLU A 110 -22.91 0.14 -11.36
C GLU A 110 -22.59 -0.30 -12.80
N GLY A 111 -21.85 0.50 -13.56
CA GLY A 111 -21.47 0.20 -14.95
C GLY A 111 -20.56 -1.02 -15.12
N ARG A 112 -19.87 -1.49 -14.06
CA ARG A 112 -19.04 -2.70 -14.13
C ARG A 112 -19.89 -3.96 -14.29
N TRP A 113 -21.12 -3.94 -13.76
CA TRP A 113 -22.04 -5.07 -13.86
C TRP A 113 -22.59 -5.27 -15.26
N ASP A 114 -22.80 -4.20 -16.04
CA ASP A 114 -23.41 -4.29 -17.37
C ASP A 114 -22.60 -5.18 -18.33
N ASP A 115 -21.30 -4.91 -18.48
CA ASP A 115 -20.44 -5.70 -19.37
C ASP A 115 -20.29 -7.15 -18.85
N PHE A 116 -20.19 -7.32 -17.53
CA PHE A 116 -20.11 -8.64 -16.92
C PHE A 116 -21.36 -9.49 -17.19
N PHE A 117 -22.57 -8.95 -16.97
CA PHE A 117 -23.80 -9.71 -17.18
C PHE A 117 -24.07 -10.01 -18.65
N ASN A 118 -23.65 -9.13 -19.57
CA ASN A 118 -23.66 -9.42 -21.01
C ASN A 118 -22.80 -10.65 -21.32
N LYS A 119 -21.58 -10.73 -20.78
CA LYS A 119 -20.70 -11.90 -20.95
C LYS A 119 -21.25 -13.17 -20.30
N VAL A 120 -21.83 -13.07 -19.10
CA VAL A 120 -22.50 -14.22 -18.43
C VAL A 120 -23.65 -14.75 -19.28
N THR A 121 -24.49 -13.87 -19.80
CA THR A 121 -25.63 -14.25 -20.67
C THR A 121 -25.14 -14.95 -21.92
N ALA A 122 -24.18 -14.37 -22.63
CA ALA A 122 -23.59 -14.98 -23.82
C ALA A 122 -22.94 -16.34 -23.54
N HIS A 123 -22.28 -16.48 -22.38
CA HIS A 123 -21.70 -17.75 -21.99
C HIS A 123 -22.78 -18.82 -21.76
N ILE A 124 -23.84 -18.50 -21.02
CA ILE A 124 -24.97 -19.40 -20.77
C ILE A 124 -25.66 -19.81 -22.08
N GLU A 125 -25.89 -18.87 -22.99
CA GLU A 125 -26.45 -19.16 -24.32
C GLU A 125 -25.57 -20.13 -25.10
N SER A 126 -24.25 -19.91 -25.10
CA SER A 126 -23.30 -20.82 -25.76
C SER A 126 -23.28 -22.22 -25.16
N LEU A 127 -23.58 -22.38 -23.86
CA LEU A 127 -23.68 -23.68 -23.20
C LEU A 127 -24.96 -24.40 -23.62
N LYS A 128 -26.08 -23.67 -23.78
CA LYS A 128 -27.35 -24.22 -24.28
C LYS A 128 -27.22 -24.74 -25.70
N GLU A 129 -26.62 -23.94 -26.60
CA GLU A 129 -26.38 -24.34 -27.99
C GLU A 129 -25.51 -25.60 -28.13
N LYS A 130 -24.60 -25.86 -27.19
CA LYS A 130 -23.74 -27.05 -27.18
C LYS A 130 -24.40 -28.28 -26.58
N ALA A 131 -25.51 -28.11 -25.87
CA ALA A 131 -26.23 -29.19 -25.20
C ALA A 131 -27.31 -29.83 -26.10
N ASP A 132 -27.71 -29.13 -27.18
CA ASP A 132 -28.62 -29.58 -28.23
C ASP A 132 -27.89 -30.34 -29.36
#